data_AF-A0A7V7F543-F1
#
_entry.id   AF-A0A7V7F543-F1
#
_cell.length_a   1.000
_cell.length_b   1.000
_cell.length_c   1.000
_cell.angle_alpha   90.00
_cell.angle_beta   90.00
_cell.angle_gamma   90.00
#
_symmetry.space_group_name_H-M   'P 1'
#
loop_
_entity.id
_entity.type
_entity.pdbx_description
1 polymer ?
#
loop_
_entity_poly.entity_id
_entity_poly.type
_entity_poly.pdbx_seq_one_letter_code
_entity_poly.pdbx_strand_id
1 'polypeptide(L)'
;EPAPATVTPDLVCRHLQSKYRLKPDKLNLLMDTCRKNLNTHFIGAQKALADKDMEGLSMAAHSLSGILLTFGLNDWAKISAHIESAIKAGDLDQPFQDQLAELHNGLRAIL
;
A
#
# COMPACT_ATOMS: atom_id res chain seq x y z
N GLU A 1 3.29 -9.29 16.15
CA GLU A 1 3.70 -7.88 16.37
C GLU A 1 2.45 -7.00 16.44
N PRO A 2 2.48 -5.83 17.10
CA PRO A 2 1.36 -4.89 17.01
C PRO A 2 1.21 -4.39 15.56
N ALA A 3 -0.03 -4.13 15.12
CA ALA A 3 -0.30 -3.54 13.81
C ALA A 3 0.47 -2.21 13.63
N PRO A 4 0.92 -1.88 12.41
CA PRO A 4 1.66 -0.64 12.19
C PRO A 4 0.84 0.59 12.58
N ALA A 5 1.50 1.67 12.96
CA ALA A 5 0.82 2.91 13.32
C ALA A 5 0.00 3.45 12.15
N THR A 6 -1.17 4.01 12.46
CA THR A 6 -2.04 4.66 11.48
C THR A 6 -1.28 5.76 10.74
N VAL A 7 -1.36 5.74 9.41
CA VAL A 7 -0.68 6.74 8.58
C VAL A 7 -1.45 8.05 8.60
N THR A 8 -0.73 9.16 8.74
CA THR A 8 -1.30 10.50 8.62
C THR A 8 -0.72 11.23 7.41
N PRO A 9 -1.48 12.16 6.79
CA PRO A 9 -0.96 12.97 5.68
C PRO A 9 0.31 13.75 6.02
N ASP A 10 0.42 14.26 7.25
CA ASP A 10 1.61 15.00 7.73
C ASP A 10 2.87 14.12 7.72
N LEU A 11 2.76 12.85 8.16
CA LEU A 11 3.89 11.91 8.15
C LEU A 11 4.42 11.68 6.73
N VAL A 12 3.51 11.48 5.78
CA VAL A 12 3.88 11.30 4.37
C VAL A 12 4.47 12.58 3.79
N CYS A 13 3.87 13.74 4.09
CA CYS A 13 4.35 15.03 3.65
C CYS A 13 5.77 15.32 4.15
N ARG A 14 6.06 15.05 5.43
CA ARG A 14 7.40 15.19 6.01
C ARG A 14 8.42 14.29 5.33
N HIS A 15 8.05 13.03 5.06
CA HIS A 15 8.94 12.11 4.34
C HIS A 15 9.29 12.65 2.95
N LEU A 16 8.29 13.07 2.18
CA LEU A 16 8.49 13.61 0.84
C LEU A 16 9.29 14.91 0.83
N GLN A 17 9.01 15.82 1.77
CA GLN A 17 9.79 17.06 1.92
C GLN A 17 11.25 16.76 2.25
N SER A 18 11.51 15.83 3.18
CA SER A 18 12.87 15.44 3.55
C SER A 18 13.61 14.76 2.39
N LYS A 19 12.94 13.87 1.65
CA LYS A 19 13.55 13.06 0.59
C LYS A 19 13.78 13.83 -0.71
N TYR A 20 12.84 14.70 -1.08
CA TYR A 20 12.82 15.35 -2.40
C TYR A 20 12.97 16.88 -2.35
N ARG A 21 13.05 17.49 -1.15
CA ARG A 21 13.15 18.96 -0.94
C ARG A 21 12.13 19.76 -1.75
N LEU A 22 10.89 19.27 -1.77
CA LEU A 22 9.84 19.78 -2.65
C LEU A 22 9.21 21.06 -2.12
N LYS A 23 8.82 21.92 -3.07
CA LYS A 23 7.89 23.04 -2.81
C LYS A 23 6.48 22.49 -2.50
N PRO A 24 5.66 23.21 -1.72
CA PRO A 24 4.34 22.76 -1.31
C PRO A 24 3.41 22.35 -2.46
N ASP A 25 3.45 23.05 -3.60
CA ASP A 25 2.67 22.67 -4.81
C ASP A 25 2.99 21.26 -5.33
N LYS A 26 4.27 20.89 -5.37
CA LYS A 26 4.69 19.56 -5.82
C LYS A 26 4.33 18.48 -4.80
N LEU A 27 4.27 18.84 -3.52
CA LEU A 27 3.88 17.93 -2.45
C LEU A 27 2.40 17.53 -2.56
N ASN A 28 1.52 18.51 -2.81
CA ASN A 28 0.09 18.26 -3.00
C ASN A 28 -0.16 17.37 -4.23
N LEU A 29 0.54 17.62 -5.35
CA LEU A 29 0.43 16.78 -6.54
C LEU A 29 0.86 15.34 -6.28
N LEU A 30 1.96 15.13 -5.55
CA LEU A 30 2.41 13.79 -5.18
C LEU A 30 1.45 13.09 -4.22
N MET A 31 0.78 13.83 -3.32
CA MET A 31 -0.26 13.26 -2.45
C MET A 31 -1.51 12.86 -3.20
N ASP A 32 -1.98 13.68 -4.12
CA ASP A 32 -3.10 13.30 -4.98
C ASP A 32 -2.76 12.07 -5.84
N THR A 33 -1.54 12.02 -6.39
CA THR A 33 -1.06 10.87 -7.18
C THR A 33 -0.96 9.61 -6.32
N CYS A 34 -0.42 9.72 -5.10
CA CYS A 34 -0.35 8.61 -4.14
C CYS A 34 -1.73 8.04 -3.85
N ARG A 35 -2.68 8.92 -3.49
CA ARG A 35 -4.06 8.56 -3.17
C ARG A 35 -4.72 7.81 -4.32
N LYS A 36 -4.62 8.34 -5.54
CA LYS A 36 -5.18 7.72 -6.74
C LYS A 36 -4.57 6.35 -7.02
N ASN A 37 -3.26 6.22 -6.91
CA ASN A 37 -2.57 4.96 -7.18
C ASN A 37 -2.90 3.91 -6.11
N LEU A 38 -2.84 4.27 -4.82
CA LEU A 38 -3.23 3.38 -3.72
C LEU A 38 -4.65 2.87 -3.92
N ASN A 39 -5.62 3.77 -4.16
CA ASN A 39 -7.01 3.38 -4.35
C ASN A 39 -7.19 2.44 -5.56
N THR A 40 -6.54 2.75 -6.68
CA THR A 40 -6.59 1.90 -7.90
C THR A 40 -6.08 0.49 -7.61
N HIS A 41 -4.94 0.36 -6.93
CA HIS A 41 -4.38 -0.95 -6.63
C HIS A 41 -5.12 -1.68 -5.49
N PHE A 42 -5.73 -0.98 -4.53
CA PHE A 42 -6.62 -1.59 -3.54
C PHE A 42 -7.88 -2.17 -4.18
N ILE A 43 -8.51 -1.43 -5.10
CA ILE A 43 -9.67 -1.94 -5.84
C ILE A 43 -9.25 -3.15 -6.68
N GLY A 44 -8.10 -3.06 -7.36
CA GLY A 44 -7.54 -4.16 -8.13
C GLY A 44 -7.26 -5.41 -7.29
N ALA A 45 -6.62 -5.26 -6.12
CA ALA A 45 -6.31 -6.35 -5.21
C ALA A 45 -7.58 -7.02 -4.66
N GLN A 46 -8.57 -6.23 -4.22
CA GLN A 46 -9.84 -6.76 -3.74
C GLN A 46 -10.60 -7.52 -4.83
N LYS A 47 -10.61 -6.98 -6.05
CA LYS A 47 -11.22 -7.66 -7.20
C LYS A 47 -10.50 -8.98 -7.51
N ALA A 48 -9.18 -8.95 -7.63
CA ALA A 48 -8.38 -10.14 -7.91
C ALA A 48 -8.59 -11.23 -6.84
N LEU A 49 -8.66 -10.85 -5.57
CA LEU A 49 -8.98 -11.78 -4.48
C LEU A 49 -10.38 -12.39 -4.63
N ALA A 50 -11.39 -11.57 -4.97
CA ALA A 50 -12.77 -12.04 -5.18
C ALA A 50 -12.88 -12.99 -6.39
N ASP A 51 -12.16 -12.69 -7.48
CA ASP A 51 -12.08 -13.51 -8.70
C ASP A 51 -11.16 -14.74 -8.54
N LYS A 52 -10.51 -14.91 -7.38
CA LYS A 52 -9.46 -15.93 -7.12
C LYS A 52 -8.28 -15.85 -8.09
N ASP A 53 -8.04 -14.67 -8.65
CA ASP A 53 -6.91 -14.35 -9.51
C ASP A 53 -5.67 -14.04 -8.64
N MET A 54 -4.94 -15.09 -8.30
CA MET A 54 -3.75 -14.96 -7.43
C MET A 54 -2.61 -14.22 -8.12
N GLU A 55 -2.46 -14.35 -9.45
CA GLU A 55 -1.46 -13.56 -10.19
C GLU A 55 -1.80 -12.06 -10.14
N GLY A 56 -3.05 -11.71 -10.41
CA GLY A 56 -3.54 -10.34 -10.31
C GLY A 56 -3.39 -9.76 -8.90
N LEU A 57 -3.66 -10.58 -7.87
CA LEU A 57 -3.46 -10.18 -6.48
C LEU A 57 -1.97 -9.96 -6.18
N SER A 58 -1.09 -10.86 -6.61
CA SER A 58 0.37 -10.71 -6.46
C SER A 58 0.88 -9.44 -7.15
N MET A 59 0.39 -9.11 -8.34
CA MET A 59 0.79 -7.90 -9.07
C MET A 59 0.30 -6.62 -8.39
N ALA A 60 -0.92 -6.63 -7.85
CA ALA A 60 -1.47 -5.51 -7.11
C ALA A 60 -0.70 -5.30 -5.80
N ALA A 61 -0.39 -6.38 -5.07
CA ALA A 61 0.41 -6.36 -3.85
C ALA A 61 1.85 -5.86 -4.09
N HIS A 62 2.48 -6.27 -5.20
CA HIS A 62 3.78 -5.73 -5.61
C HIS A 62 3.73 -4.22 -5.88
N SER A 63 2.69 -3.77 -6.58
CA SER A 63 2.52 -2.35 -6.92
C SER A 63 2.28 -1.50 -5.67
N LEU A 64 1.43 -1.98 -4.76
CA LEU A 64 1.18 -1.36 -3.45
C LEU A 64 2.47 -1.24 -2.64
N SER A 65 3.29 -2.31 -2.57
CA SER A 65 4.55 -2.27 -1.80
C SER A 65 5.50 -1.20 -2.35
N GLY A 66 5.67 -1.11 -3.67
CA GLY A 66 6.51 -0.09 -4.31
C GLY A 66 6.03 1.35 -4.07
N ILE A 67 4.72 1.58 -4.11
CA ILE A 67 4.12 2.88 -3.78
C ILE A 67 4.41 3.22 -2.32
N LEU A 68 4.09 2.32 -1.39
CA LEU A 68 4.27 2.54 0.04
C LEU A 68 5.73 2.85 0.40
N LEU A 69 6.70 2.15 -0.19
CA LEU A 69 8.14 2.44 -0.04
C LEU A 69 8.51 3.83 -0.57
N THR A 70 7.96 4.23 -1.71
CA THR A 70 8.21 5.56 -2.30
C THR A 70 7.82 6.68 -1.33
N PHE A 71 6.72 6.49 -0.60
CA PHE A 71 6.16 7.42 0.37
C PHE A 71 6.65 7.22 1.81
N GLY A 72 7.60 6.31 2.05
CA GLY A 72 8.22 6.10 3.36
C GLY A 72 7.40 5.25 4.34
N LEU A 73 6.37 4.57 3.84
CA LEU A 73 5.46 3.74 4.63
C LEU A 73 5.97 2.30 4.72
N ASN A 74 7.18 2.15 5.25
CA ASN A 74 7.94 0.90 5.22
C ASN A 74 7.20 -0.29 5.85
N ASP A 75 6.55 -0.09 7.00
CA ASP A 75 5.86 -1.19 7.70
C ASP A 75 4.61 -1.65 6.95
N TRP A 76 3.87 -0.73 6.33
CA TRP A 76 2.77 -1.06 5.44
C TRP A 76 3.27 -1.74 4.16
N ALA A 77 4.40 -1.31 3.62
CA ALA A 77 5.02 -1.96 2.46
C ALA A 77 5.38 -3.43 2.74
N LYS A 78 5.82 -3.76 3.97
CA LYS A 78 6.11 -5.14 4.37
C LYS A 78 4.87 -6.03 4.31
N ILE A 79 3.71 -5.56 4.76
CA ILE A 79 2.46 -6.34 4.69
C ILE A 79 2.12 -6.65 3.22
N SER A 80 2.23 -5.63 2.35
CA SER A 80 1.98 -5.82 0.92
C SER A 80 2.99 -6.78 0.27
N ALA A 81 4.27 -6.68 0.64
CA ALA A 81 5.31 -7.59 0.17
C ALA A 81 5.12 -9.02 0.69
N HIS A 82 4.56 -9.18 1.90
CA HIS A 82 4.21 -10.49 2.46
C HIS A 82 3.11 -11.17 1.65
N ILE A 83 2.04 -10.44 1.28
CA ILE A 83 0.99 -10.96 0.38
C ILE A 83 1.60 -11.46 -0.93
N GLU A 84 2.41 -10.64 -1.60
CA GLU A 84 3.11 -11.01 -2.84
C GLU A 84 3.97 -12.27 -2.64
N SER A 85 4.74 -12.32 -1.56
CA SER A 85 5.68 -13.42 -1.29
C SER A 85 4.96 -14.73 -0.99
N ALA A 86 3.90 -14.70 -0.21
CA ALA A 86 3.08 -15.86 0.10
C ALA A 86 2.45 -16.46 -1.16
N ILE A 87 1.90 -15.63 -2.04
CA ILE A 87 1.33 -16.08 -3.32
C ILE A 87 2.41 -16.73 -4.19
N LYS A 88 3.59 -16.10 -4.33
CA LYS A 88 4.71 -16.66 -5.10
C LYS A 88 5.24 -17.96 -4.52
N ALA A 89 5.16 -18.15 -3.20
CA ALA A 89 5.53 -19.38 -2.53
C ALA A 89 4.46 -20.48 -2.65
N GLY A 90 3.28 -20.17 -3.20
CA GLY A 90 2.14 -21.08 -3.26
C GLY A 90 1.38 -21.22 -1.93
N ASP A 91 1.64 -20.36 -0.95
CA ASP A 91 1.01 -20.37 0.37
C ASP A 91 -0.34 -19.65 0.31
N LEU A 92 -1.32 -20.27 -0.35
CA LEU A 92 -2.62 -19.67 -0.66
C LEU A 92 -3.64 -19.76 0.49
N ASP A 93 -3.28 -20.38 1.61
CA ASP A 93 -4.12 -20.49 2.82
C ASP A 93 -4.02 -19.23 3.73
N GLN A 94 -3.19 -18.27 3.33
CA GLN A 94 -3.03 -17.02 4.08
C GLN A 94 -4.33 -16.20 4.11
N PRO A 95 -4.56 -15.44 5.20
CA PRO A 95 -5.73 -14.58 5.35
C PRO A 95 -5.56 -13.27 4.54
N PHE A 96 -5.44 -13.38 3.21
CA PHE A 96 -5.20 -12.23 2.33
C PHE A 96 -6.28 -11.16 2.45
N GLN A 97 -7.53 -11.57 2.73
CA GLN A 97 -8.62 -10.63 2.96
C GLN A 97 -8.38 -9.76 4.20
N ASP A 98 -7.97 -10.35 5.32
CA ASP A 98 -7.67 -9.62 6.55
C ASP A 98 -6.44 -8.74 6.38
N GLN A 99 -5.42 -9.21 5.65
CA GLN A 99 -4.21 -8.43 5.37
C GLN A 99 -4.50 -7.21 4.49
N LEU A 100 -5.35 -7.35 3.46
CA LEU A 100 -5.82 -6.22 2.65
C LEU A 100 -6.69 -5.25 3.46
N ALA A 101 -7.54 -5.77 4.34
CA ALA A 101 -8.36 -4.94 5.23
C ALA A 101 -7.49 -4.15 6.23
N GLU A 102 -6.46 -4.79 6.79
CA GLU A 102 -5.49 -4.15 7.68
C GLU A 102 -4.76 -3.01 6.96
N LEU A 103 -4.23 -3.29 5.77
CA LEU A 103 -3.60 -2.29 4.89
C LEU A 103 -4.53 -1.11 4.60
N HIS A 104 -5.77 -1.38 4.18
CA HIS A 104 -6.74 -0.34 3.85
C HIS A 104 -7.10 0.52 5.08
N ASN A 105 -7.30 -0.10 6.24
CA ASN A 105 -7.64 0.60 7.48
C ASN A 105 -6.47 1.47 7.98
N GLY A 106 -5.24 0.95 7.90
CA GLY A 106 -4.02 1.66 8.26
C GLY A 106 -3.76 2.92 7.44
N LEU A 107 -4.15 2.87 6.17
CA LEU A 107 -3.91 3.93 5.18
C LEU A 107 -5.13 4.83 4.97
N ARG A 108 -6.23 4.62 5.70
CA ARG A 108 -7.52 5.31 5.51
C ARG A 108 -7.43 6.84 5.49
N ALA A 109 -6.49 7.44 6.23
CA ALA A 109 -6.36 8.91 6.25
C ALA A 109 -5.68 9.49 4.99
N ILE A 110 -5.06 8.65 4.16
CA ILE A 110 -4.36 9.06 2.93
C ILE A 110 -4.96 8.45 1.65
N LEU A 111 -5.90 7.51 1.78
CA LEU A 111 -6.89 7.12 0.77
C LEU A 111 -7.98 8.19 0.65
#